data_AF-A0A9Q5I5F2-F1
#
_entry.id   AF-A0A9Q5I5F2-F1
#
_cell.length_a   1.000
_cell.length_b   1.000
_cell.length_c   1.000
_cell.angle_alpha   90.00
_cell.angle_beta   90.00
_cell.angle_gamma   90.00
#
_symmetry.space_group_name_H-M   'P 1'
#
loop_
_entity.id
_entity.type
_entity.pdbx_description
1 polymer ?
#
loop_
_entity_poly.entity_id
_entity_poly.type
_entity_poly.pdbx_seq_one_letter_code
_entity_poly.pdbx_strand_id
1 'polypeptide(L)'
;MLPMPGKAKTVFSIENQQGRAVGAVAAWTAAGIPVSKIVLGVASYGHAFTLPPFSGPASGDPAGADVCGNYQQVGDTWNFWSLVDAGILLENGTATPGVPYRFDDCSKTDYVYNKTTGAMMSYDGPSAFAAKGEFIKNMGLRVFAIWKAAGDFNDIPLDTIREAAGSDDCDE
;
A
#
# COMPACT_ATOMS: atom_id res chain seq x y z
N MET A 1 -6.05 10.02 -16.79
CA MET A 1 -5.67 8.93 -15.87
C MET A 1 -4.18 8.70 -16.04
N LEU A 2 -3.36 8.99 -15.02
CA LEU A 2 -1.90 8.85 -15.09
C LEU A 2 -1.51 7.36 -15.15
N PRO A 3 -0.60 6.93 -16.05
CA PRO A 3 0.01 5.61 -15.96
C PRO A 3 0.90 5.53 -14.71
N MET A 4 0.75 4.46 -13.93
CA MET A 4 1.43 4.31 -12.65
C MET A 4 2.86 3.78 -12.84
N PRO A 5 3.87 4.42 -12.25
CA PRO A 5 5.19 3.84 -12.12
C PRO A 5 5.13 2.57 -11.28
N GLY A 6 5.86 1.53 -11.74
CA GLY A 6 6.13 0.27 -11.06
C GLY A 6 5.09 -0.12 -10.00
N LYS A 7 4.16 -1.04 -10.36
CA LYS A 7 3.25 -1.65 -9.39
C LYS A 7 4.08 -2.04 -8.15
N ALA A 8 3.87 -1.36 -7.02
CA ALA A 8 4.29 -1.94 -5.74
C ALA A 8 3.75 -3.38 -5.75
N LYS A 9 4.56 -4.34 -5.30
CA LYS A 9 4.13 -5.74 -5.21
C LYS A 9 3.02 -5.84 -4.15
N THR A 10 1.80 -5.49 -4.52
CA THR A 10 0.61 -5.47 -3.67
C THR A 10 -0.58 -6.15 -4.36
N VAL A 11 -1.68 -6.28 -3.63
CA VAL A 11 -2.27 -7.55 -3.16
C VAL A 11 -3.14 -8.27 -4.21
N PHE A 12 -3.70 -7.61 -5.25
CA PHE A 12 -4.73 -8.23 -6.13
C PHE A 12 -4.72 -7.94 -7.66
N SER A 13 -3.69 -7.35 -8.28
CA SER A 13 -3.77 -6.76 -9.64
C SER A 13 -3.65 -7.74 -10.87
N ILE A 14 -4.56 -8.69 -11.13
CA ILE A 14 -4.71 -9.60 -12.33
C ILE A 14 -3.56 -10.03 -13.30
N GLU A 15 -2.53 -9.24 -13.64
CA GLU A 15 -1.56 -9.52 -14.71
C GLU A 15 -0.25 -10.22 -14.29
N ASN A 16 0.07 -10.36 -13.00
CA ASN A 16 1.25 -11.12 -12.55
C ASN A 16 1.10 -11.56 -11.07
N GLN A 17 0.71 -12.81 -10.84
CA GLN A 17 0.23 -13.29 -9.52
C GLN A 17 1.33 -13.72 -8.54
N GLN A 18 2.56 -13.98 -8.99
CA GLN A 18 3.62 -14.59 -8.16
C GLN A 18 4.19 -13.67 -7.07
N GLY A 19 3.87 -12.38 -7.06
CA GLY A 19 4.34 -11.40 -6.07
C GLY A 19 3.28 -10.86 -5.11
N ARG A 20 2.11 -11.52 -4.98
CA ARG A 20 0.95 -10.96 -4.25
C ARG A 20 0.46 -11.85 -3.12
N ALA A 21 -0.29 -11.28 -2.17
CA ALA A 21 -0.81 -12.07 -1.06
C ALA A 21 -1.73 -13.22 -1.52
N VAL A 22 -2.61 -13.01 -2.51
CA VAL A 22 -3.45 -14.10 -3.04
C VAL A 22 -2.60 -15.25 -3.59
N GLY A 23 -1.62 -14.92 -4.44
CA GLY A 23 -0.73 -15.92 -5.02
C GLY A 23 0.14 -16.61 -3.96
N ALA A 24 0.61 -15.86 -2.96
CA ALA A 24 1.39 -16.39 -1.85
C ALA A 24 0.55 -17.35 -0.98
N VAL A 25 -0.66 -16.96 -0.60
CA VAL A 25 -1.58 -17.83 0.16
C VAL A 25 -1.85 -19.11 -0.62
N ALA A 26 -2.14 -19.01 -1.92
CA ALA A 26 -2.37 -20.19 -2.77
C ALA A 26 -1.12 -21.09 -2.83
N ALA A 27 0.07 -20.52 -3.02
CA ALA A 27 1.32 -21.28 -3.09
C ALA A 27 1.64 -21.99 -1.77
N TRP A 28 1.53 -21.30 -0.63
CA TRP A 28 1.74 -21.90 0.69
C TRP A 28 0.72 -22.98 1.01
N THR A 29 -0.54 -22.77 0.61
CA THR A 29 -1.60 -23.78 0.76
C THR A 29 -1.32 -25.01 -0.09
N ALA A 30 -0.90 -24.82 -1.35
CA ALA A 30 -0.52 -25.92 -2.24
C ALA A 30 0.71 -26.70 -1.72
N ALA A 31 1.60 -26.04 -0.97
CA ALA A 31 2.71 -26.67 -0.26
C ALA A 31 2.29 -27.40 1.03
N GLY A 32 0.99 -27.42 1.37
CA GLY A 32 0.44 -28.16 2.51
C GLY A 32 0.35 -27.37 3.82
N ILE A 33 0.59 -26.05 3.81
CA ILE A 33 0.38 -25.21 4.99
C ILE A 33 -1.12 -24.92 5.13
N PRO A 34 -1.77 -25.27 6.26
CA PRO A 34 -3.17 -24.91 6.48
C PRO A 34 -3.34 -23.39 6.48
N VAL A 35 -4.39 -22.90 5.83
CA VAL A 35 -4.67 -21.46 5.69
C VAL A 35 -4.76 -20.76 7.06
N SER A 36 -5.33 -21.44 8.05
CA SER A 36 -5.41 -21.01 9.46
C SER A 36 -4.07 -20.93 10.20
N LYS A 37 -2.96 -21.27 9.55
CA LYS A 37 -1.59 -21.09 10.05
C LYS A 37 -0.78 -20.06 9.27
N ILE A 38 -1.35 -19.47 8.22
CA ILE A 38 -0.70 -18.45 7.40
C ILE A 38 -0.96 -17.08 8.03
N VAL A 39 0.09 -16.27 8.15
CA VAL A 39 0.02 -14.89 8.65
C VAL A 39 0.25 -13.93 7.49
N LEU A 40 -0.61 -12.92 7.33
CA LEU A 40 -0.44 -11.91 6.30
C LEU A 40 0.56 -10.84 6.74
N GLY A 41 1.65 -10.66 6.00
CA GLY A 41 2.53 -9.51 6.18
C GLY A 41 1.90 -8.23 5.62
N VAL A 42 1.87 -7.16 6.42
CA VAL A 42 1.44 -5.81 6.01
C VAL A 42 2.52 -4.79 6.34
N ALA A 43 2.58 -3.70 5.58
CA ALA A 43 3.64 -2.71 5.69
C ALA A 43 3.07 -1.37 6.16
N SER A 44 3.54 -0.84 7.28
CA SER A 44 3.23 0.52 7.74
C SER A 44 4.18 1.57 7.13
N TYR A 45 4.64 1.30 5.92
CA TYR A 45 5.51 2.17 5.14
C TYR A 45 5.16 2.09 3.66
N GLY A 46 5.68 3.06 2.91
CA GLY A 46 5.52 3.17 1.49
C GLY A 46 6.84 3.46 0.77
N HIS A 47 6.75 3.56 -0.54
CA HIS A 47 7.86 3.93 -1.41
C HIS A 47 7.49 5.16 -2.23
N ALA A 48 8.44 6.08 -2.38
CA ALA A 48 8.30 7.26 -3.21
C ALA A 48 8.95 7.04 -4.57
N PHE A 49 8.30 7.53 -5.62
CA PHE A 49 8.77 7.50 -6.99
C PHE A 49 8.68 8.91 -7.56
N THR A 50 9.69 9.37 -8.29
CA THR A 50 9.58 10.64 -9.01
C THR A 50 8.85 10.40 -10.31
N LEU A 51 7.81 11.19 -10.53
CA LEU A 51 7.12 11.25 -11.82
C LEU A 51 7.72 12.37 -12.67
N PRO A 52 7.74 12.22 -14.01
CA PRO A 52 7.93 13.35 -14.90
C PRO A 52 6.98 14.50 -14.51
N PRO A 53 7.42 15.78 -14.60
CA PRO A 53 6.50 16.89 -14.52
C PRO A 53 5.38 16.68 -15.56
N PHE A 54 4.14 16.87 -15.15
CA PHE A 54 2.96 16.69 -15.99
C PHE A 54 2.98 17.70 -17.15
N SER A 55 3.59 17.34 -18.27
CA SER A 55 3.23 17.93 -19.56
C SER A 55 2.01 17.16 -20.08
N GLY A 56 0.98 17.89 -20.50
CA GLY A 56 -0.26 17.35 -21.06
C GLY A 56 -0.06 16.42 -22.27
N PRO A 57 -1.15 16.03 -22.95
CA PRO A 57 -1.20 14.81 -23.73
C PRO A 57 -0.18 14.79 -24.89
N ALA A 58 0.53 13.67 -24.98
CA ALA A 58 1.31 13.18 -26.11
C ALA A 58 2.64 13.91 -26.44
N SER A 59 3.74 13.34 -25.94
CA SER A 59 4.88 12.98 -26.77
C SER A 59 5.59 11.82 -26.07
N GLY A 60 5.68 10.69 -26.76
CA GLY A 60 6.17 9.43 -26.24
C GLY A 60 7.64 9.48 -25.87
N ASP A 61 7.91 9.77 -24.60
CA ASP A 61 8.85 9.06 -23.74
C ASP A 61 8.67 9.63 -22.31
N PRO A 62 8.37 8.82 -21.28
CA PRO A 62 8.20 9.34 -19.94
C PRO A 62 9.55 9.78 -19.37
N ALA A 63 9.79 11.09 -19.30
CA ALA A 63 10.97 11.66 -18.64
C ALA A 63 11.02 11.22 -17.16
N GLY A 64 11.89 10.27 -16.82
CA GLY A 64 12.00 9.73 -15.44
C GLY A 64 11.83 8.22 -15.34
N ALA A 65 11.49 7.56 -16.44
CA ALA A 65 11.75 6.14 -16.60
C ALA A 65 13.21 5.92 -17.02
N ASP A 66 13.85 4.86 -16.51
CA ASP A 66 15.11 4.37 -17.07
C ASP A 66 14.92 3.88 -18.51
N VAL A 67 16.02 3.48 -19.16
CA VAL A 67 16.01 2.94 -20.53
C VAL A 67 15.10 1.71 -20.71
N CYS A 68 14.56 1.15 -19.61
CA CYS A 68 13.66 0.01 -19.57
C CYS A 68 12.21 0.38 -19.19
N GLY A 69 11.86 1.66 -19.04
CA GLY A 69 10.51 2.07 -18.66
C GLY A 69 10.24 2.05 -17.15
N ASN A 70 11.26 1.80 -16.31
CA ASN A 70 11.09 1.75 -14.87
C ASN A 70 11.33 3.12 -14.26
N TYR A 71 10.36 3.58 -13.50
CA TYR A 71 10.51 4.82 -12.76
C TYR A 71 11.42 4.61 -11.57
N GLN A 72 12.33 5.56 -11.38
CA GLN A 72 13.31 5.50 -10.31
C GLN A 72 12.59 5.72 -8.96
N GLN A 73 12.78 4.78 -8.03
CA GLN A 73 12.45 5.01 -6.63
C GLN A 73 13.34 6.14 -6.13
N VAL A 74 12.75 7.12 -5.47
CA VAL A 74 13.50 8.27 -4.94
C VAL A 74 13.42 8.25 -3.43
N GLY A 75 14.59 8.05 -2.81
CA GLY A 75 14.74 7.92 -1.37
C GLY A 75 14.44 6.53 -0.81
N ASP A 76 14.54 6.43 0.51
CA ASP A 76 14.24 5.23 1.29
C ASP A 76 12.72 5.02 1.45
N THR A 77 12.35 3.98 2.20
CA THR A 77 10.97 3.74 2.65
C THR A 77 10.44 4.90 3.48
N TRP A 78 9.22 5.35 3.17
CA TRP A 78 8.49 6.37 3.93
C TRP A 78 7.55 5.70 4.92
N ASN A 79 7.81 5.81 6.22
CA ASN A 79 6.84 5.30 7.21
C ASN A 79 5.53 6.08 7.12
N PHE A 80 4.41 5.45 7.49
CA PHE A 80 3.10 6.11 7.52
C PHE A 80 3.13 7.35 8.42
N TRP A 81 3.76 7.25 9.60
CA TRP A 81 4.04 8.39 10.48
C TRP A 81 4.74 9.57 9.79
N SER A 82 5.71 9.31 8.92
CA SER A 82 6.46 10.37 8.21
C SER A 82 5.60 11.10 7.17
N LEU A 83 4.54 10.47 6.64
CA LEU A 83 3.61 11.13 5.73
C LEU A 83 2.69 12.10 6.48
N VAL A 84 2.35 11.79 7.74
CA VAL A 84 1.60 12.69 8.62
C VAL A 84 2.48 13.86 9.06
N ASP A 85 3.71 13.59 9.53
CA ASP A 85 4.67 14.62 9.96
C ASP A 85 5.03 15.61 8.83
N ALA A 86 5.14 15.11 7.59
CA ALA A 86 5.37 15.94 6.40
C ALA A 86 4.13 16.73 5.92
N GLY A 87 2.97 16.60 6.59
CA GLY A 87 1.73 17.27 6.24
C GLY A 87 1.08 16.78 4.94
N ILE A 88 1.52 15.63 4.43
CA ILE A 88 0.93 14.98 3.24
C ILE A 88 -0.38 14.29 3.62
N LEU A 89 -0.43 13.70 4.81
CA LEU A 89 -1.62 13.16 5.45
C LEU A 89 -2.00 14.01 6.66
N LEU A 90 -3.29 14.03 6.96
CA LEU A 90 -3.82 14.52 8.23
C LEU A 90 -3.60 13.47 9.33
N GLU A 91 -3.76 13.88 10.58
CA GLU A 91 -3.62 13.00 11.75
C GLU A 91 -4.60 11.83 11.76
N ASN A 92 -5.68 11.87 10.98
CA ASN A 92 -6.63 10.76 10.80
C ASN A 92 -6.24 9.80 9.65
N GLY A 93 -5.05 9.97 9.05
CA GLY A 93 -4.57 9.13 7.95
C GLY A 93 -5.14 9.44 6.57
N THR A 94 -6.04 10.42 6.44
CA THR A 94 -6.55 10.88 5.14
C THR A 94 -5.63 11.90 4.50
N ALA A 95 -5.66 12.03 3.17
CA ALA A 95 -4.83 13.00 2.48
C ALA A 95 -5.21 14.44 2.83
N THR A 96 -4.19 15.27 3.08
CA THR A 96 -4.37 16.71 3.36
C THR A 96 -5.09 17.39 2.19
N PRO A 97 -6.06 18.29 2.44
CA PRO A 97 -6.78 18.99 1.36
C PRO A 97 -5.83 19.61 0.33
N GLY A 98 -6.03 19.25 -0.94
CA GLY A 98 -5.20 19.73 -2.06
C GLY A 98 -4.06 18.79 -2.48
N VAL A 99 -3.70 17.81 -1.64
CA VAL A 99 -2.85 16.66 -1.99
C VAL A 99 -3.69 15.67 -2.82
N PRO A 100 -3.34 15.40 -4.09
CA PRO A 100 -4.02 14.37 -4.85
C PRO A 100 -3.82 13.00 -4.20
N TYR A 101 -4.92 12.29 -4.03
CA TYR A 101 -4.99 10.95 -3.47
C TYR A 101 -5.71 10.00 -4.41
N ARG A 102 -5.30 8.73 -4.41
CA ARG A 102 -5.98 7.65 -5.12
C ARG A 102 -5.80 6.34 -4.36
N PHE A 103 -6.90 5.61 -4.20
CA PHE A 103 -6.86 4.19 -3.86
C PHE A 103 -6.85 3.36 -5.14
N ASP A 104 -5.88 2.44 -5.29
CA ASP A 104 -5.89 1.46 -6.36
C ASP A 104 -6.62 0.20 -5.92
N ASP A 105 -7.87 0.06 -6.35
CA ASP A 105 -8.72 -1.07 -5.97
C ASP A 105 -8.15 -2.44 -6.41
N CYS A 106 -7.34 -2.44 -7.47
CA CYS A 106 -6.69 -3.66 -7.95
C CYS A 106 -5.54 -4.11 -7.06
N SER A 107 -4.75 -3.22 -6.47
CA SER A 107 -3.65 -3.61 -5.56
C SER A 107 -4.02 -3.48 -4.09
N LYS A 108 -5.15 -2.82 -3.78
CA LYS A 108 -5.53 -2.39 -2.43
C LYS A 108 -4.38 -1.61 -1.79
N THR A 109 -3.99 -0.53 -2.45
CA THR A 109 -2.84 0.31 -2.09
C THR A 109 -3.21 1.78 -2.25
N ASP A 110 -2.78 2.58 -1.29
CA ASP A 110 -2.99 4.01 -1.25
C ASP A 110 -1.87 4.75 -1.98
N TYR A 111 -2.23 5.83 -2.66
CA TYR A 111 -1.30 6.71 -3.36
C TYR A 111 -1.59 8.16 -3.04
N VAL A 112 -0.52 8.92 -2.78
CA VAL A 112 -0.55 10.38 -2.66
C VAL A 112 0.50 11.00 -3.58
N TYR A 113 0.23 12.21 -4.06
CA TYR A 113 1.15 12.94 -4.94
C TYR A 113 1.55 14.30 -4.35
N ASN A 114 2.83 14.49 -4.11
CA ASN A 114 3.37 15.78 -3.74
C ASN A 114 3.66 16.61 -5.00
N LYS A 115 2.77 17.57 -5.28
CA LYS A 115 2.90 18.47 -6.45
C LYS A 115 4.15 19.33 -6.42
N THR A 116 4.67 19.65 -5.23
CA THR A 116 5.86 20.50 -5.06
C THR A 116 7.13 19.77 -5.46
N THR A 117 7.25 18.48 -5.09
CA THR A 117 8.45 17.69 -5.36
C THR A 117 8.33 16.81 -6.60
N GLY A 118 7.13 16.65 -7.15
CA GLY A 118 6.85 15.69 -8.22
C GLY A 118 6.92 14.22 -7.76
N ALA A 119 6.92 13.97 -6.46
CA ALA A 119 6.96 12.63 -5.90
C ALA A 119 5.56 12.04 -5.76
N MET A 120 5.38 10.81 -6.25
CA MET A 120 4.22 9.96 -5.95
C MET A 120 4.63 8.92 -4.92
N MET A 121 3.87 8.81 -3.85
CA MET A 121 4.12 7.85 -2.78
C MET A 121 3.04 6.77 -2.83
N SER A 122 3.48 5.51 -2.87
CA SER A 122 2.65 4.32 -2.72
C SER A 122 2.81 3.80 -1.29
N TYR A 123 1.73 3.61 -0.56
CA TYR A 123 1.76 3.18 0.85
C TYR A 123 0.50 2.37 1.18
N ASP A 124 0.49 1.72 2.34
CA ASP A 124 -0.73 1.15 2.90
C ASP A 124 -1.24 2.09 4.02
N GLY A 125 -2.32 2.82 3.76
CA GLY A 125 -3.04 3.62 4.74
C GLY A 125 -4.29 2.87 5.26
N PRO A 126 -5.23 3.59 5.90
CA PRO A 126 -6.43 2.98 6.46
C PRO A 126 -7.22 2.14 5.43
N SER A 127 -7.43 2.64 4.21
CA SER A 127 -8.18 1.92 3.19
C SER A 127 -7.48 0.61 2.75
N ALA A 128 -6.16 0.62 2.61
CA ALA A 128 -5.40 -0.60 2.33
C ALA A 128 -5.40 -1.59 3.51
N PHE A 129 -5.23 -1.12 4.75
CA PHE A 129 -5.25 -1.97 5.94
C PHE A 129 -6.64 -2.60 6.17
N ALA A 130 -7.73 -1.85 5.94
CA ALA A 130 -9.09 -2.37 5.99
C ALA A 130 -9.29 -3.50 4.97
N ALA A 131 -8.94 -3.27 3.70
CA ALA A 131 -9.07 -4.29 2.66
C ALA A 131 -8.23 -5.55 2.92
N LYS A 132 -7.07 -5.40 3.58
CA LYS A 132 -6.23 -6.54 3.99
C LYS A 132 -6.80 -7.27 5.22
N GLY A 133 -7.43 -6.56 6.14
CA GLY A 133 -8.19 -7.15 7.25
C GLY A 133 -9.35 -8.00 6.73
N GLU A 134 -10.14 -7.46 5.81
CA GLU A 134 -11.21 -8.21 5.14
C GLU A 134 -10.65 -9.44 4.41
N PHE A 135 -9.49 -9.32 3.76
CA PHE A 135 -8.84 -10.46 3.11
C PHE A 135 -8.43 -11.56 4.10
N ILE A 136 -7.89 -11.19 5.27
CA ILE A 136 -7.54 -12.14 6.35
C ILE A 136 -8.79 -12.90 6.78
N LYS A 137 -9.88 -12.17 7.06
CA LYS A 137 -11.17 -12.73 7.48
C LYS A 137 -11.75 -13.66 6.42
N ASN A 138 -11.85 -13.19 5.18
CA ASN A 138 -12.49 -13.92 4.08
C ASN A 138 -11.71 -15.17 3.65
N MET A 139 -10.38 -15.14 3.74
CA MET A 139 -9.55 -16.30 3.41
C MET A 139 -9.38 -17.26 4.60
N GLY A 140 -9.74 -16.86 5.82
CA GLY A 140 -9.47 -17.65 7.03
C GLY A 140 -7.99 -17.74 7.37
N LEU A 141 -7.23 -16.66 7.09
CA LEU A 141 -5.84 -16.54 7.55
C LEU A 141 -5.81 -16.43 9.07
N ARG A 142 -4.66 -16.75 9.68
CA ARG A 142 -4.55 -16.78 11.14
C ARG A 142 -4.67 -15.39 11.74
N VAL A 143 -3.79 -14.49 11.33
CA VAL A 143 -3.60 -13.11 11.79
C VAL A 143 -2.77 -12.34 10.75
N PHE A 144 -2.36 -11.12 11.08
CA PHE A 144 -1.37 -10.34 10.33
C PHE A 144 -0.07 -10.12 11.13
N ALA A 145 0.98 -9.69 10.44
CA ALA A 145 2.22 -9.18 11.01
C ALA A 145 2.56 -7.83 10.34
N ILE A 146 2.86 -6.81 11.15
CA ILE A 146 3.16 -5.45 10.65
C ILE A 146 4.66 -5.22 10.62
N TRP A 147 5.19 -4.80 9.47
CA TRP A 147 6.51 -4.18 9.36
C TRP A 147 6.37 -2.67 9.15
N LYS A 148 6.75 -1.80 10.09
CA LYS A 148 7.07 -2.10 11.49
C LYS A 148 6.13 -1.32 12.40
N ALA A 149 5.86 -1.82 13.60
CA ALA A 149 4.97 -1.16 14.56
C ALA A 149 5.32 0.33 14.76
N ALA A 150 6.60 0.70 14.79
CA ALA A 150 7.03 2.10 14.94
C ALA A 150 6.70 3.03 13.76
N GLY A 151 6.25 2.49 12.62
CA GLY A 151 5.77 3.28 11.49
C GLY A 151 4.29 3.68 11.61
N ASP A 152 3.58 3.09 12.57
CA ASP A 152 2.19 3.36 12.88
C ASP A 152 2.03 4.73 13.56
N PHE A 153 1.13 5.57 13.04
CA PHE A 153 0.80 6.86 13.63
C PHE A 153 -0.50 6.71 14.41
N ASN A 154 -0.43 6.84 15.74
CA ASN A 154 -1.57 6.75 16.66
C ASN A 154 -2.42 5.48 16.47
N ASP A 155 -1.76 4.33 16.23
CA ASP A 155 -2.38 3.02 16.04
C ASP A 155 -3.39 2.93 14.88
N ILE A 156 -3.40 3.90 13.96
CA ILE A 156 -4.43 4.01 12.92
C ILE A 156 -4.43 2.78 11.99
N PRO A 157 -3.32 2.43 11.28
CA PRO A 157 -3.30 1.20 10.50
C PRO A 157 -3.55 -0.06 11.34
N LEU A 158 -2.99 -0.16 12.55
CA LEU A 158 -3.18 -1.32 13.43
C LEU A 158 -4.65 -1.54 13.80
N ASP A 159 -5.34 -0.51 14.27
CA ASP A 159 -6.75 -0.62 14.66
C ASP A 159 -7.63 -0.91 13.44
N THR A 160 -7.35 -0.24 12.32
CA THR A 160 -8.11 -0.47 11.07
C THR A 160 -8.06 -1.92 10.59
N ILE A 161 -6.90 -2.59 10.62
CA ILE A 161 -6.81 -3.98 10.21
C ILE A 161 -7.39 -4.95 11.25
N ARG A 162 -7.33 -4.61 12.54
CA ARG A 162 -7.94 -5.41 13.61
C ARG A 162 -9.46 -5.42 13.49
N GLU A 163 -10.07 -4.25 13.33
CA GLU A 163 -11.51 -4.10 13.13
C GLU A 163 -11.97 -4.88 11.89
N ALA A 164 -11.30 -4.67 10.75
CA ALA A 164 -11.69 -5.30 9.49
C ALA A 164 -11.46 -6.83 9.47
N ALA A 165 -10.45 -7.32 10.18
CA ALA A 165 -10.20 -8.76 10.35
C ALA A 165 -11.25 -9.45 11.25
N GLY A 166 -12.14 -8.70 11.89
CA GLY A 166 -13.13 -9.23 12.83
C GLY A 166 -12.53 -9.57 14.19
N SER A 167 -11.50 -8.83 14.62
CA SER A 167 -11.16 -8.80 16.04
C SER A 167 -12.24 -7.96 16.71
N ASP A 168 -13.24 -8.62 17.29
CA ASP A 168 -14.24 -7.91 18.09
C ASP A 168 -13.50 -7.18 19.23
N ASP A 169 -13.80 -5.90 19.40
CA ASP A 169 -13.34 -5.10 20.53
C ASP A 169 -13.65 -5.88 21.81
N CYS A 170 -12.61 -6.05 22.61
CA CYS A 170 -12.58 -6.66 23.94
C CYS A 170 -13.97 -6.90 24.57
N ASP A 171 -14.51 -8.11 24.42
CA ASP A 171 -15.33 -8.68 25.49
C ASP A 171 -14.38 -8.96 26.66
N GLU A 172 -14.23 -7.99 27.56
CA GLU A 172 -13.80 -8.20 28.96
C GLU A 172 -14.86 -8.99 29.75
#